data_AF-A0A0G4MDL6-F1
#
_entry.id   AF-A0A0G4MDL6-F1
#
_cell.length_a   1.000
_cell.length_b   1.000
_cell.length_c   1.000
_cell.angle_alpha   90.00
_cell.angle_beta   90.00
_cell.angle_gamma   90.00
#
_symmetry.space_group_name_H-M   'P 1'
#
loop_
_entity.id
_entity.type
_entity.pdbx_description
1 polymer ?
#
loop_
_entity_poly.entity_id
_entity_poly.type
_entity_poly.pdbx_seq_one_letter_code
_entity_poly.pdbx_strand_id
1 'polypeptide(L)'
;MYLPRSLISKLYLHLQNTRHPLSPPVLILVALEPDALCACRILTRLLKHDYIPHKIQPISGYADLERAGRDLVLPMMESNGGSGGVVVSLGVGGMVDLGSLLGLEPEGDEATFSGVEVWVIDSHRPWNLGNVFGGFPLEATDDDTVPLSTRCPNGVKAGRIDRSYTPGKGGIVVLDDGDIEDSLATERDAYIALLDMPDVEDDGEELVYIHTIALKTTPKRTPVHQGPG
;
A
#
# COMPACT_ATOMS: atom_id res chain seq x y z
N MET A 1 -2.50 -5.30 -2.35
CA MET A 1 -2.47 -6.69 -2.87
C MET A 1 -1.29 -6.88 -3.81
N TYR A 2 -0.89 -8.12 -4.09
CA TYR A 2 0.13 -8.44 -5.08
C TYR A 2 -0.35 -9.43 -6.14
N LEU A 3 0.15 -9.26 -7.36
CA LEU A 3 -0.11 -10.09 -8.52
C LEU A 3 1.08 -11.04 -8.73
N PRO A 4 0.89 -12.37 -8.59
CA PRO A 4 1.98 -13.31 -8.77
C PRO A 4 2.45 -13.35 -10.23
N ARG A 5 3.73 -13.66 -10.44
CA ARG A 5 4.36 -13.74 -11.78
C ARG A 5 3.57 -14.57 -12.80
N SER A 6 2.93 -15.65 -12.34
CA SER A 6 2.11 -16.53 -13.19
C SER A 6 0.85 -15.86 -13.79
N LEU A 7 0.42 -14.73 -13.24
CA LEU A 7 -0.76 -13.97 -13.64
C LEU A 7 -0.43 -12.59 -14.20
N ILE A 8 0.83 -12.30 -14.53
CA ILE A 8 1.29 -10.96 -14.94
C ILE A 8 0.51 -10.36 -16.12
N SER A 9 0.04 -11.20 -17.04
CA SER A 9 -0.75 -10.75 -18.20
C SER A 9 -2.19 -10.35 -17.84
N LYS A 10 -2.71 -10.77 -16.68
CA LYS A 10 -4.12 -10.66 -16.33
C LYS A 10 -4.62 -9.20 -16.34
N LEU A 11 -3.89 -8.31 -15.67
CA LEU A 11 -4.27 -6.90 -15.57
C LEU A 11 -4.22 -6.21 -16.95
N TYR A 12 -3.18 -6.51 -17.74
CA TYR A 12 -3.03 -5.94 -19.07
C TYR A 12 -4.13 -6.40 -20.03
N LEU A 13 -4.45 -7.71 -20.04
CA LEU A 13 -5.55 -8.24 -20.84
C LEU A 13 -6.90 -7.65 -20.42
N HIS A 14 -7.11 -7.47 -19.11
CA HIS A 14 -8.32 -6.79 -18.63
C HIS A 14 -8.39 -5.36 -19.15
N LEU A 15 -7.31 -4.58 -19.02
CA LEU A 15 -7.20 -3.21 -19.53
C LEU A 15 -7.48 -3.12 -21.03
N GLN A 16 -6.94 -4.05 -21.82
CA GLN A 16 -7.21 -4.12 -23.26
C GLN A 16 -8.70 -4.38 -23.57
N ASN A 17 -9.36 -5.24 -22.81
CA ASN A 17 -10.74 -5.64 -23.05
C ASN A 17 -11.77 -4.62 -22.55
N THR A 18 -11.45 -3.85 -21.49
CA THR A 18 -12.40 -2.92 -20.87
C THR A 18 -12.25 -1.47 -21.33
N ARG A 19 -11.12 -1.11 -21.93
CA ARG A 19 -10.91 0.27 -22.38
C ARG A 19 -11.63 0.60 -23.68
N HIS A 20 -12.21 1.80 -23.68
CA HIS A 20 -12.78 2.46 -24.85
C HIS A 20 -12.04 3.79 -25.12
N PRO A 21 -12.04 4.33 -26.35
CA PRO A 21 -11.44 5.63 -26.67
C PRO A 21 -11.90 6.83 -25.82
N LEU A 22 -13.02 6.73 -25.12
CA LEU A 22 -13.56 7.77 -24.23
C LEU A 22 -13.16 7.57 -22.76
N SER A 23 -12.53 6.43 -22.42
CA SER A 23 -12.03 6.16 -21.08
C SER A 23 -10.87 7.12 -20.74
N PRO A 24 -10.71 7.51 -19.46
CA PRO A 24 -9.61 8.37 -19.04
C PRO A 24 -8.25 7.75 -19.42
N PRO A 25 -7.23 8.53 -19.81
CA PRO A 25 -5.91 7.99 -20.17
C PRO A 25 -5.27 7.23 -19.00
N VAL A 26 -4.44 6.20 -19.29
CA VAL A 26 -3.61 5.55 -18.25
C VAL A 26 -2.60 6.57 -17.76
N LEU A 27 -2.56 6.83 -16.45
CA LEU A 27 -1.53 7.68 -15.87
C LEU A 27 -0.31 6.83 -15.54
N ILE A 28 0.87 7.18 -16.07
CA ILE A 28 2.12 6.47 -15.82
C ILE A 28 3.03 7.37 -15.00
N LEU A 29 3.24 7.04 -13.74
CA LEU A 29 4.19 7.68 -12.85
C LEU A 29 5.55 6.99 -13.01
N VAL A 30 6.60 7.73 -13.36
CA VAL A 30 7.90 7.15 -13.72
C VAL A 30 9.02 7.78 -12.92
N ALA A 31 9.77 6.96 -12.18
CA ALA A 31 11.00 7.40 -11.53
C ALA A 31 12.05 7.85 -12.56
N LEU A 32 12.88 8.82 -12.19
CA LEU A 32 13.97 9.33 -13.03
C LEU A 32 15.21 8.43 -12.99
N GLU A 33 15.01 7.12 -13.13
CA GLU A 33 16.06 6.10 -13.12
C GLU A 33 16.13 5.34 -14.45
N PRO A 34 17.30 4.83 -14.86
CA PRO A 34 17.46 4.17 -16.15
C PRO A 34 16.51 2.99 -16.38
N ASP A 35 16.28 2.18 -15.34
CA ASP A 35 15.41 1.00 -15.43
C ASP A 35 13.94 1.40 -15.62
N ALA A 36 13.43 2.29 -14.77
CA ALA A 36 12.07 2.83 -14.86
C ALA A 36 11.80 3.51 -16.22
N LEU A 37 12.75 4.27 -16.76
CA LEU A 37 12.64 4.88 -18.08
C LEU A 37 12.61 3.84 -19.21
N CYS A 38 13.38 2.76 -19.10
CA CYS A 38 13.35 1.66 -20.05
C CYS A 38 12.01 0.90 -19.99
N ALA A 39 11.52 0.59 -18.78
CA ALA A 39 10.22 -0.01 -18.56
C ALA A 39 9.10 0.87 -19.13
N CYS A 40 9.15 2.19 -18.88
CA CYS A 40 8.21 3.15 -19.45
C CYS A 40 8.22 3.12 -20.97
N ARG A 41 9.39 3.05 -21.61
CA ARG A 41 9.49 2.95 -23.07
C ARG A 41 8.86 1.68 -23.62
N ILE A 42 9.03 0.55 -22.93
CA ILE A 42 8.43 -0.74 -23.32
C ILE A 42 6.90 -0.66 -23.15
N LEU A 43 6.42 -0.27 -21.97
CA LEU A 43 4.99 -0.19 -21.66
C LEU A 43 4.27 0.78 -22.60
N THR A 44 4.79 1.98 -22.81
CA THR A 44 4.17 2.97 -23.70
C THR A 44 4.13 2.49 -25.15
N ARG A 45 5.09 1.66 -25.59
CA ARG A 45 5.05 1.05 -26.92
C ARG A 45 3.93 0.01 -27.03
N LEU A 46 3.69 -0.79 -25.98
CA LEU A 46 2.57 -1.72 -25.92
C LEU A 46 1.22 -0.97 -25.94
N LEU A 47 1.07 0.05 -25.09
CA LEU A 47 -0.14 0.85 -25.03
C LEU A 47 -0.44 1.56 -26.36
N LYS A 48 0.59 2.08 -27.05
CA LYS A 48 0.43 2.69 -28.39
C LYS A 48 0.00 1.69 -29.44
N HIS A 49 0.57 0.49 -29.41
CA HIS A 49 0.21 -0.58 -30.34
C HIS A 49 -1.27 -0.97 -30.18
N ASP A 50 -1.77 -0.97 -28.95
CA ASP A 50 -3.14 -1.32 -28.63
C ASP A 50 -4.10 -0.12 -28.58
N TYR A 51 -3.66 1.05 -29.08
CA TYR A 51 -4.44 2.30 -29.13
C TYR A 51 -4.97 2.78 -27.76
N ILE A 52 -4.25 2.47 -26.68
CA ILE A 52 -4.61 2.88 -25.32
C ILE A 52 -4.01 4.28 -25.04
N PRO A 53 -4.85 5.31 -24.79
CA PRO A 53 -4.36 6.63 -24.44
C PRO A 53 -3.67 6.60 -23.07
N HIS A 54 -2.54 7.28 -22.96
CA HIS A 54 -1.75 7.33 -21.73
C HIS A 54 -1.08 8.70 -21.56
N LYS A 55 -0.85 9.08 -20.30
CA LYS A 55 -0.14 10.29 -19.89
C LYS A 55 1.05 9.88 -19.03
N ILE A 56 2.24 10.36 -19.38
CA ILE A 56 3.47 10.08 -18.62
C ILE A 56 3.72 11.26 -17.68
N GLN A 57 3.91 10.97 -16.40
CA GLN A 57 4.27 11.92 -15.36
C GLN A 57 5.62 11.50 -14.75
N PRO A 58 6.71 12.20 -15.06
CA PRO A 58 7.98 11.97 -14.40
C PRO A 58 7.91 12.35 -12.92
N ILE A 59 8.55 11.56 -12.05
CA ILE A 59 8.59 11.73 -10.60
C ILE A 59 10.05 11.82 -10.15
N SER A 60 10.47 12.99 -9.65
CA SER A 60 11.84 13.21 -9.17
C SER A 60 12.05 12.80 -7.71
N GLY A 61 10.98 12.61 -6.95
CA GLY A 61 11.01 12.19 -5.55
C GLY A 61 9.62 12.20 -4.91
N TYR A 62 9.55 11.99 -3.60
CA TYR A 62 8.28 11.87 -2.87
C TYR A 62 7.39 13.12 -2.94
N ALA A 63 7.97 14.33 -2.92
CA ALA A 63 7.20 15.56 -3.03
C ALA A 63 6.48 15.68 -4.39
N ASP A 64 7.11 15.21 -5.48
CA ASP A 64 6.47 15.13 -6.79
C ASP A 64 5.39 14.05 -6.83
N LEU A 65 5.61 12.94 -6.12
CA LEU A 65 4.64 11.85 -6.02
C LEU A 65 3.37 12.30 -5.29
N GLU A 66 3.49 12.98 -4.15
CA GLU A 66 2.36 13.59 -3.44
C GLU A 66 1.62 14.61 -4.31
N ARG A 67 2.38 15.44 -5.04
CA ARG A 67 1.79 16.41 -5.96
C ARG A 67 1.04 15.71 -7.09
N ALA A 68 1.59 14.64 -7.66
CA ALA A 68 0.90 13.84 -8.66
C ALA A 68 -0.36 13.19 -8.08
N GLY A 69 -0.31 12.74 -6.82
CA GLY A 69 -1.48 12.31 -6.05
C GLY A 69 -2.59 13.37 -6.06
N ARG A 70 -2.27 14.57 -5.58
CA ARG A 70 -3.22 15.69 -5.48
C ARG A 70 -3.74 16.19 -6.83
N ASP A 71 -2.85 16.41 -7.79
CA ASP A 71 -3.17 17.09 -9.04
C ASP A 71 -3.76 16.14 -10.10
N LEU A 72 -3.42 14.85 -10.05
CA LEU A 72 -3.74 13.88 -11.11
C LEU A 72 -4.53 12.66 -10.62
N VAL A 73 -4.21 12.10 -9.45
CA VAL A 73 -4.87 10.87 -8.97
C VAL A 73 -6.21 11.18 -8.28
N LEU A 74 -6.23 12.14 -7.36
CA LEU A 74 -7.47 12.55 -6.67
C LEU A 74 -8.61 12.89 -7.64
N PRO A 75 -8.41 13.67 -8.73
CA PRO A 75 -9.48 13.95 -9.69
C PRO A 75 -9.96 12.74 -10.50
N MET A 76 -9.21 11.62 -10.51
CA MET A 76 -9.65 10.38 -11.16
C MET A 76 -10.63 9.59 -10.30
N MET A 77 -10.59 9.74 -8.98
CA MET A 77 -11.45 9.02 -8.03
C MET A 77 -12.93 9.34 -8.27
N GLU A 78 -13.78 8.32 -8.21
CA GLU A 78 -15.23 8.47 -8.39
C GLU A 78 -15.85 9.38 -7.32
N SER A 79 -15.33 9.34 -6.08
CA SER A 79 -15.71 10.21 -4.96
C SER A 79 -15.47 11.70 -5.26
N ASN A 80 -14.49 12.02 -6.11
CA ASN A 80 -14.17 13.37 -6.54
C ASN A 80 -14.79 13.74 -7.91
N GLY A 81 -15.77 12.95 -8.38
CA GLY A 81 -16.46 13.18 -9.65
C GLY A 81 -15.72 12.65 -10.88
N GLY A 82 -14.67 11.84 -10.67
CA GLY A 82 -13.97 11.10 -11.72
C GLY A 82 -14.73 9.86 -12.18
N SER A 83 -14.08 9.05 -13.02
CA SER A 83 -14.62 7.78 -13.56
C SER A 83 -13.76 6.58 -13.19
N GLY A 84 -12.94 6.73 -12.15
CA GLY A 84 -11.88 5.81 -11.80
C GLY A 84 -10.75 5.84 -12.84
N GLY A 85 -9.94 4.78 -12.83
CA GLY A 85 -8.92 4.59 -13.85
C GLY A 85 -7.74 3.75 -13.38
N VAL A 86 -6.69 3.76 -14.20
CA VAL A 86 -5.47 3.00 -13.94
C VAL A 86 -4.29 3.95 -13.85
N VAL A 87 -3.56 3.84 -12.75
CA VAL A 87 -2.28 4.50 -12.50
C VAL A 87 -1.20 3.43 -12.49
N VAL A 88 -0.12 3.60 -13.26
CA VAL A 88 1.00 2.67 -13.28
C VAL A 88 2.23 3.38 -12.71
N SER A 89 2.74 2.86 -11.60
CA SER A 89 3.93 3.34 -10.92
C SER A 89 5.14 2.50 -11.34
N LEU A 90 6.12 3.13 -12.00
CA LEU A 90 7.33 2.50 -12.51
C LEU A 90 8.56 2.96 -11.72
N GLY A 91 9.18 2.05 -10.98
CA GLY A 91 10.36 2.29 -10.16
C GLY A 91 10.12 3.26 -8.99
N VAL A 92 8.87 3.45 -8.59
CA VAL A 92 8.51 4.34 -7.48
C VAL A 92 7.34 3.78 -6.69
N GLY A 93 7.32 4.04 -5.38
CA GLY A 93 6.19 3.74 -4.51
C GLY A 93 6.25 2.40 -3.80
N GLY A 94 7.25 1.54 -4.07
CA GLY A 94 7.35 0.22 -3.44
C GLY A 94 7.63 0.27 -1.93
N MET A 95 8.40 1.26 -1.47
CA MET A 95 8.87 1.37 -0.08
C MET A 95 8.01 2.26 0.82
N VAL A 96 7.03 2.98 0.26
CA VAL A 96 6.20 3.95 0.97
C VAL A 96 4.74 3.52 0.93
N ASP A 97 3.94 4.00 1.88
CA ASP A 97 2.50 3.79 1.83
C ASP A 97 1.90 4.64 0.69
N LEU A 98 1.51 3.97 -0.39
CA LEU A 98 0.96 4.63 -1.57
C LEU A 98 -0.51 5.05 -1.38
N GLY A 99 -1.24 4.40 -0.48
CA GLY A 99 -2.63 4.73 -0.18
C GLY A 99 -2.71 6.15 0.35
N SER A 100 -1.99 6.40 1.43
CA SER A 100 -1.83 7.73 2.03
C SER A 100 -1.19 8.74 1.09
N LEU A 101 -0.07 8.39 0.44
CA LEU A 101 0.72 9.36 -0.33
C LEU A 101 0.02 9.87 -1.60
N LEU A 102 -0.80 9.02 -2.24
CA LEU A 102 -1.59 9.40 -3.40
C LEU A 102 -2.97 9.96 -3.02
N GLY A 103 -3.35 9.92 -1.74
CA GLY A 103 -4.65 10.35 -1.25
C GLY A 103 -5.80 9.40 -1.58
N LEU A 104 -5.50 8.11 -1.75
CA LEU A 104 -6.48 7.07 -2.09
C LEU A 104 -7.29 6.60 -0.86
N GLU A 105 -6.76 6.83 0.33
CA GLU A 105 -7.36 6.49 1.62
C GLU A 105 -7.59 7.77 2.43
N PRO A 106 -8.64 8.55 2.12
CA PRO A 106 -8.96 9.74 2.89
C PRO A 106 -9.33 9.37 4.34
N GLU A 107 -8.81 10.13 5.30
CA GLU A 107 -9.06 9.90 6.73
C GLU A 107 -10.56 9.95 7.03
N GLY A 108 -11.10 8.85 7.57
CA GLY A 108 -12.48 8.75 8.04
C GLY A 108 -13.54 8.43 6.98
N ASP A 109 -13.15 8.05 5.76
CA ASP A 109 -14.08 7.63 4.71
C ASP A 109 -13.96 6.12 4.42
N GLU A 110 -15.09 5.43 4.26
CA GLU A 110 -15.10 3.99 3.93
C GLU A 110 -14.78 3.74 2.45
N ALA A 111 -14.95 4.76 1.60
CA ALA A 111 -14.77 4.69 0.14
C ALA A 111 -13.29 4.78 -0.27
N THR A 112 -12.48 3.82 0.17
CA THR A 112 -11.06 3.68 -0.20
C THR A 112 -10.89 3.39 -1.70
N PHE A 113 -9.86 3.97 -2.32
CA PHE A 113 -9.45 3.85 -3.73
C PHE A 113 -10.43 4.36 -4.79
N SER A 114 -11.74 4.29 -4.54
CA SER A 114 -12.81 4.89 -5.34
C SER A 114 -12.64 4.72 -6.87
N GLY A 115 -12.52 3.46 -7.30
CA GLY A 115 -12.39 3.07 -8.71
C GLY A 115 -11.00 3.30 -9.34
N VAL A 116 -10.02 3.79 -8.58
CA VAL A 116 -8.64 3.97 -9.05
C VAL A 116 -7.78 2.76 -8.67
N GLU A 117 -7.22 2.12 -9.69
CA GLU A 117 -6.31 0.97 -9.53
C GLU A 117 -4.87 1.42 -9.79
N VAL A 118 -3.97 1.17 -8.84
CA VAL A 118 -2.55 1.52 -8.91
C VAL A 118 -1.71 0.27 -9.11
N TRP A 119 -1.04 0.16 -10.24
CA TRP A 119 -0.11 -0.94 -10.54
C TRP A 119 1.30 -0.53 -10.16
N VAL A 120 1.93 -1.27 -9.26
CA VAL A 120 3.29 -0.96 -8.78
C VAL A 120 4.27 -1.95 -9.39
N ILE A 121 5.19 -1.43 -10.19
CA ILE A 121 6.30 -2.17 -10.79
C ILE A 121 7.58 -1.54 -10.26
N ASP A 122 8.13 -2.11 -9.20
CA ASP A 122 9.25 -1.52 -8.47
C ASP A 122 10.27 -2.59 -8.03
N SER A 123 11.55 -2.31 -8.22
CA SER A 123 12.65 -3.17 -7.78
C SER A 123 13.19 -2.78 -6.40
N HIS A 124 12.76 -1.66 -5.84
CA HIS A 124 13.19 -1.22 -4.53
C HIS A 124 12.62 -2.12 -3.42
N ARG A 125 13.42 -2.32 -2.38
CA ARG A 125 13.09 -3.11 -1.19
C ARG A 125 13.56 -2.36 0.06
N PRO A 126 12.91 -2.56 1.23
CA PRO A 126 11.81 -3.48 1.50
C PRO A 126 10.45 -2.99 0.96
N TRP A 127 9.53 -3.91 0.73
CA TRP A 127 8.16 -3.58 0.35
C TRP A 127 7.38 -2.98 1.52
N ASN A 128 6.51 -2.01 1.22
CA ASN A 128 5.48 -1.59 2.16
C ASN A 128 4.40 -2.68 2.28
N LEU A 129 4.23 -3.25 3.48
CA LEU A 129 3.30 -4.35 3.73
C LEU A 129 1.83 -3.93 3.58
N GLY A 130 1.50 -2.66 3.83
CA GLY A 130 0.18 -2.09 3.55
C GLY A 130 -0.15 -2.17 2.05
N ASN A 131 0.75 -1.73 1.18
CA ASN A 131 0.57 -1.86 -0.27
C ASN A 131 0.40 -3.34 -0.70
N VAL A 132 1.25 -4.24 -0.18
CA VAL A 132 1.29 -5.65 -0.60
C VAL A 132 0.11 -6.46 -0.06
N PHE A 133 -0.21 -6.34 1.23
CA PHE A 133 -1.20 -7.19 1.90
C PHE A 133 -2.51 -6.49 2.24
N GLY A 134 -2.56 -5.16 2.28
CA GLY A 134 -3.76 -4.36 2.59
C GLY A 134 -4.25 -3.45 1.45
N GLY A 135 -3.51 -3.35 0.34
CA GLY A 135 -3.83 -2.42 -0.74
C GLY A 135 -5.03 -2.83 -1.60
N PHE A 136 -6.22 -2.99 -1.03
CA PHE A 136 -7.46 -3.28 -1.72
C PHE A 136 -8.64 -2.67 -0.97
N PRO A 137 -9.72 -2.28 -1.67
CA PRO A 137 -10.93 -1.81 -1.01
C PRO A 137 -11.56 -2.96 -0.22
N LEU A 138 -11.97 -2.66 1.01
CA LEU A 138 -12.66 -3.61 1.86
C LEU A 138 -14.13 -3.75 1.42
N GLU A 139 -14.63 -4.98 1.36
CA GLU A 139 -16.06 -5.20 1.10
C GLU A 139 -16.88 -4.73 2.31
N ALA A 140 -17.98 -4.01 2.05
CA ALA A 140 -18.88 -3.54 3.09
C ALA A 140 -19.58 -4.72 3.78
N THR A 141 -19.64 -4.67 5.11
CA THR A 141 -20.36 -5.64 5.95
C THR A 141 -21.07 -4.86 7.06
N ASP A 142 -22.29 -5.28 7.40
CA ASP A 142 -23.08 -4.70 8.50
C ASP A 142 -22.67 -5.29 9.88
N ASP A 143 -21.71 -6.23 9.89
CA ASP A 143 -21.26 -6.95 11.08
C ASP A 143 -19.78 -6.64 11.36
N ASP A 144 -19.56 -5.79 12.37
CA ASP A 144 -18.23 -5.36 12.84
C ASP A 144 -17.44 -6.48 13.52
N THR A 145 -18.05 -7.64 13.80
CA THR A 145 -17.34 -8.80 14.37
C THR A 145 -16.59 -9.62 13.32
N VAL A 146 -16.82 -9.33 12.02
CA VAL A 146 -16.17 -10.01 10.92
C VAL A 146 -14.72 -9.54 10.79
N PRO A 147 -13.72 -10.45 10.87
CA PRO A 147 -12.31 -10.07 10.77
C PRO A 147 -12.01 -9.33 9.48
N LEU A 148 -11.19 -8.28 9.56
CA LEU A 148 -10.89 -7.42 8.42
C LEU A 148 -10.19 -8.20 7.29
N SER A 149 -9.40 -9.21 7.63
CA SER A 149 -8.75 -10.09 6.66
C SER A 149 -9.73 -10.87 5.76
N THR A 150 -10.99 -11.05 6.20
CA THR A 150 -12.04 -11.74 5.44
C THR A 150 -12.87 -10.82 4.55
N ARG A 151 -12.73 -9.49 4.70
CA ARG A 151 -13.39 -8.47 3.89
C ARG A 151 -12.62 -8.15 2.59
N CYS A 152 -11.74 -9.05 2.16
CA CYS A 152 -10.98 -8.89 0.92
C CYS A 152 -11.85 -9.12 -0.32
N PRO A 153 -11.59 -8.42 -1.44
CA PRO A 153 -12.32 -8.66 -2.69
C PRO A 153 -12.23 -10.10 -3.16
N ASN A 154 -13.29 -10.56 -3.85
CA ASN A 154 -13.29 -11.89 -4.47
C ASN A 154 -12.03 -12.13 -5.33
N GLY A 155 -11.37 -13.25 -5.07
CA GLY A 155 -10.14 -13.65 -5.75
C GLY A 155 -8.85 -13.05 -5.17
N VAL A 156 -8.92 -12.40 -4.00
CA VAL A 156 -7.76 -12.02 -3.20
C VAL A 156 -7.72 -12.92 -1.96
N LYS A 157 -6.55 -13.47 -1.63
CA LYS A 157 -6.34 -14.27 -0.40
C LYS A 157 -5.02 -13.89 0.23
N ALA A 158 -5.06 -13.39 1.47
CA ALA A 158 -3.84 -12.96 2.18
C ALA A 158 -2.98 -12.00 1.33
N GLY A 159 -3.64 -11.03 0.67
CA GLY A 159 -3.03 -10.10 -0.28
C GLY A 159 -2.68 -10.65 -1.67
N ARG A 160 -2.68 -11.97 -1.87
CA ARG A 160 -2.38 -12.61 -3.17
C ARG A 160 -3.57 -12.61 -4.10
N ILE A 161 -3.38 -12.13 -5.33
CA ILE A 161 -4.38 -12.18 -6.39
C ILE A 161 -4.42 -13.57 -7.05
N ASP A 162 -5.63 -14.09 -7.28
CA ASP A 162 -5.88 -15.34 -8.00
C ASP A 162 -6.56 -15.14 -9.37
N ARG A 163 -6.97 -16.25 -9.99
CA ARG A 163 -7.61 -16.25 -11.32
C ARG A 163 -9.05 -15.72 -11.32
N SER A 164 -9.78 -15.78 -10.21
CA SER A 164 -11.14 -15.24 -10.09
C SER A 164 -11.20 -13.74 -9.81
N TYR A 165 -10.08 -13.12 -9.41
CA TYR A 165 -10.03 -11.66 -9.20
C TYR A 165 -10.49 -10.88 -10.43
N THR A 166 -11.34 -9.86 -10.23
CA THR A 166 -11.81 -8.97 -11.30
C THR A 166 -11.28 -7.56 -11.03
N PRO A 167 -10.37 -7.03 -11.88
CA PRO A 167 -9.83 -5.69 -11.72
C PRO A 167 -10.89 -4.59 -11.90
N GLY A 168 -10.59 -3.37 -11.45
CA GLY A 168 -11.40 -2.17 -11.70
C GLY A 168 -12.23 -1.65 -10.53
N LYS A 169 -12.25 -2.34 -9.38
CA LYS A 169 -12.85 -1.80 -8.14
C LYS A 169 -11.94 -0.81 -7.40
N GLY A 170 -10.71 -0.63 -7.91
CA GLY A 170 -9.64 0.12 -7.25
C GLY A 170 -8.78 -0.75 -6.34
N GLY A 171 -7.70 -0.16 -5.84
CA GLY A 171 -6.70 -0.82 -4.99
C GLY A 171 -5.28 -0.65 -5.49
N ILE A 172 -4.32 -1.10 -4.69
CA ILE A 172 -2.89 -1.10 -5.04
C ILE A 172 -2.48 -2.54 -5.36
N VAL A 173 -2.04 -2.76 -6.59
CA VAL A 173 -1.59 -4.05 -7.09
C VAL A 173 -0.09 -4.02 -7.35
N VAL A 174 0.67 -4.67 -6.47
CA VAL A 174 2.12 -4.84 -6.62
C VAL A 174 2.40 -6.00 -7.56
N LEU A 175 3.16 -5.78 -8.63
CA LEU A 175 3.57 -6.86 -9.53
C LEU A 175 4.76 -7.59 -8.92
N ASP A 176 4.52 -8.83 -8.51
CA ASP A 176 5.52 -9.67 -7.88
C ASP A 176 6.41 -10.33 -8.93
N ASP A 177 7.72 -10.12 -8.80
CA ASP A 177 8.71 -10.85 -9.56
C ASP A 177 9.12 -12.15 -8.85
N GLY A 178 8.42 -12.57 -7.80
CA GLY A 178 8.59 -13.83 -7.07
C GLY A 178 9.18 -13.65 -5.68
N ASP A 179 9.72 -12.47 -5.38
CA ASP A 179 10.32 -12.21 -4.09
C ASP A 179 9.29 -12.14 -2.94
N ILE A 180 8.08 -11.66 -3.23
CA ILE A 180 6.99 -11.62 -2.24
C ILE A 180 6.55 -13.03 -1.89
N GLU A 181 6.30 -13.88 -2.89
CA GLU A 181 5.92 -15.29 -2.67
C GLU A 181 7.01 -16.08 -1.93
N ASP A 182 8.28 -15.84 -2.27
CA ASP A 182 9.41 -16.63 -1.75
C ASP A 182 9.87 -16.17 -0.36
N SER A 183 9.81 -14.87 -0.06
CA SER A 183 10.52 -14.31 1.11
C SER A 183 9.62 -13.68 2.17
N LEU A 184 8.41 -13.23 1.84
CA LEU A 184 7.56 -12.44 2.76
C LEU A 184 6.47 -13.25 3.49
N ALA A 185 6.63 -14.57 3.60
CA ALA A 185 5.61 -15.42 4.22
C ALA A 185 5.42 -15.10 5.72
N THR A 186 6.50 -14.83 6.45
CA THR A 186 6.42 -14.51 7.89
C THR A 186 5.81 -13.14 8.13
N GLU A 187 6.21 -12.16 7.34
CA GLU A 187 5.67 -10.79 7.38
C GLU A 187 4.20 -10.76 7.01
N ARG A 188 3.78 -11.56 6.02
CA ARG A 188 2.37 -11.76 5.67
C ARG A 188 1.57 -12.26 6.86
N ASP A 189 2.03 -13.35 7.48
CA ASP A 189 1.29 -14.00 8.57
C ASP A 189 1.22 -13.08 9.80
N ALA A 190 2.30 -12.36 10.09
CA ALA A 190 2.32 -11.34 11.15
C ALA A 190 1.38 -10.17 10.84
N TYR A 191 1.38 -9.67 9.60
CA TYR A 191 0.52 -8.56 9.18
C TYR A 191 -0.97 -8.94 9.30
N ILE A 192 -1.36 -10.12 8.82
CA ILE A 192 -2.75 -10.61 8.91
C ILE A 192 -3.15 -10.81 10.37
N ALA A 193 -2.27 -11.39 11.18
CA ALA A 193 -2.56 -11.58 12.60
C ALA A 193 -2.79 -10.25 13.32
N LEU A 194 -2.02 -9.20 13.01
CA LEU A 194 -2.22 -7.86 13.56
C LEU A 194 -3.52 -7.22 13.06
N LEU A 195 -3.87 -7.43 11.79
CA LEU A 195 -5.08 -6.88 11.19
C LEU A 195 -6.37 -7.41 11.84
N ASP A 196 -6.33 -8.66 12.31
CA ASP A 196 -7.45 -9.32 12.97
C ASP A 196 -7.39 -9.23 14.51
N MET A 197 -6.44 -8.48 15.07
CA MET A 197 -6.43 -8.24 16.51
C MET A 197 -7.60 -7.32 16.89
N PRO A 198 -8.40 -7.68 17.91
CA PRO A 198 -9.43 -6.78 18.40
C PRO A 198 -8.79 -5.53 18.99
N ASP A 199 -9.43 -4.38 18.81
CA ASP A 199 -9.04 -3.15 19.51
C ASP A 199 -9.09 -3.42 21.02
N VAL A 200 -7.98 -3.16 21.70
CA VAL A 200 -7.92 -3.25 23.15
C VAL A 200 -8.64 -2.03 23.69
N GLU A 201 -9.81 -2.23 24.31
CA GLU A 201 -10.44 -1.18 25.12
C GLU A 201 -9.43 -0.75 26.19
N ASP A 202 -9.03 0.52 26.17
CA ASP A 202 -8.19 1.11 27.20
C ASP A 202 -9.00 1.16 28.50
N ASP A 203 -8.88 0.10 29.32
CA ASP A 203 -9.57 -0.07 30.61
C ASP A 203 -9.12 0.95 31.68
N GLY A 204 -8.47 2.06 31.29
CA GLY A 204 -8.12 3.16 32.19
C GLY A 204 -7.22 2.76 33.36
N GLU A 205 -6.57 1.59 33.30
CA GLU A 205 -5.56 1.22 34.28
C GLU A 205 -4.30 2.04 34.03
N GLU A 206 -4.23 3.17 34.75
CA GLU A 206 -3.05 4.01 34.91
C GLU A 206 -1.79 3.13 34.99
N LEU A 207 -0.97 3.17 33.93
CA LEU A 207 0.34 2.53 33.91
C LEU A 207 1.17 3.14 35.05
N VAL A 208 1.15 2.49 36.21
CA VAL A 208 1.94 2.88 37.39
C VAL A 208 3.40 2.77 36.97
N TYR A 209 3.98 3.95 36.72
CA TYR A 209 5.35 4.14 36.32
C TYR A 209 6.28 3.25 37.15
N ILE A 210 7.14 2.54 36.42
CA ILE A 210 8.33 1.83 36.88
C ILE A 210 9.29 2.85 37.54
N HIS A 211 8.99 3.28 38.76
CA HIS A 211 9.88 4.08 39.61
C HIS A 211 10.29 3.36 40.90
N THR A 212 10.09 2.04 40.98
CA THR A 212 10.35 1.26 42.21
C THR A 212 11.57 0.33 42.11
N ILE A 213 12.39 0.43 41.05
CA ILE A 213 13.62 -0.39 40.94
C ILE A 213 14.91 0.42 41.17
N ALA A 214 14.90 1.75 41.06
CA ALA A 214 16.12 2.57 41.19
C ALA A 214 16.52 2.95 42.64
N LEU A 215 15.72 2.63 43.67
CA LEU A 215 16.02 3.02 45.06
C LEU A 215 16.58 1.89 45.95
N LYS A 216 16.72 0.65 45.45
CA LYS A 216 17.25 -0.47 46.24
C LYS A 216 18.75 -0.74 46.09
N THR A 217 19.47 0.06 45.30
CA THR A 217 20.93 -0.07 45.11
C THR A 217 21.65 1.23 45.45
N THR A 218 21.61 1.65 46.71
CA THR A 218 22.63 2.54 47.25
C THR A 218 23.28 1.88 48.48
N PRO A 219 24.61 1.72 48.50
CA PRO A 219 25.30 1.11 49.63
C PRO A 219 25.35 2.10 50.80
N LYS A 220 25.00 1.62 52.01
CA LYS A 220 25.12 2.38 53.27
C LYS A 220 26.57 2.88 53.45
N ARG A 221 26.79 4.19 53.38
CA ARG A 221 28.03 4.82 53.87
C ARG A 221 28.02 4.77 55.40
N THR A 222 29.00 4.09 55.97
CA THR A 222 29.33 4.12 57.41
C THR A 222 29.84 5.52 57.80
N PRO A 223 29.38 6.09 58.93
CA PRO A 223 29.88 7.39 59.38
C PRO A 223 31.28 7.26 59.98
N VAL A 224 32.18 8.14 59.54
CA VAL A 224 33.53 8.31 60.11
C VAL A 224 33.40 9.07 61.43
N HIS A 225 33.88 8.47 62.52
CA HIS A 225 34.01 9.11 63.82
C HIS A 225 34.91 10.33 63.73
N GLN A 226 34.39 11.52 64.07
CA GLN A 226 35.21 12.65 64.50
C GLN A 226 35.60 12.41 65.97
N GLY A 227 36.91 12.27 66.23
CA GLY A 227 37.48 12.36 67.57
C GLY A 227 37.77 13.82 67.94
N PRO A 228 37.74 14.20 69.23
CA PRO A 228 38.05 15.56 69.67
C PRO A 228 39.55 15.71 69.97
N GLY A 229 40.12 16.87 69.64
CA GLY A 229 41.49 17.27 70.02
C GLY A 229 42.26 17.89 68.88
#